data_AF-A0A3M1LBC9-F1
#
_entry.id   AF-A0A3M1LBC9-F1
#
_cell.length_a   1.000
_cell.length_b   1.000
_cell.length_c   1.000
_cell.angle_alpha   90.00
_cell.angle_beta   90.00
_cell.angle_gamma   90.00
#
_symmetry.space_group_name_H-M   'P 1'
#
loop_
_entity.id
_entity.type
_entity.pdbx_description
1 polymer ?
#
loop_
_entity_poly.entity_id
_entity_poly.type
_entity_poly.pdbx_seq_one_letter_code
_entity_poly.pdbx_strand_id
1 'polypeptide(L)' 'MSKEQIQSLRIPFDAVLPHGAINEIANRTGLTPQTIAKVLRGEWSNPQVIREALKLIRQHRRRIENFLNQFQ' A
#
# COMPACT_ATOMS: atom_id res chain seq x y z
N MET A 1 18.18 10.54 -2.79
CA MET A 1 17.56 9.74 -1.72
C MET A 1 18.56 8.68 -1.28
N SER A 2 18.91 8.62 0.00
CA SER A 2 19.88 7.63 0.53
C SER A 2 19.24 6.24 0.68
N LYS A 3 20.05 5.17 0.72
CA LYS A 3 19.56 3.80 0.97
C LYS A 3 18.77 3.69 2.27
N GLU A 4 19.11 4.49 3.28
CA GLU A 4 18.41 4.53 4.58
C GLU A 4 17.00 5.12 4.45
N GLN A 5 16.80 6.14 3.61
CA GLN A 5 15.47 6.69 3.32
C GLN A 5 14.56 5.69 2.61
N ILE A 6 15.15 4.78 1.82
CA ILE A 6 14.41 3.68 1.16
C ILE A 6 14.03 2.62 2.20
N GLN A 7 14.90 2.34 3.17
CA GLN A 7 14.62 1.41 4.28
C GLN A 7 13.52 1.91 5.21
N SER A 8 13.45 3.22 5.48
CA SER A 8 12.35 3.82 6.26
C SER A 8 11.02 3.90 5.50
N LEU A 9 11.04 3.72 4.17
CA LEU A 9 9.84 3.65 3.31
C LEU A 9 9.32 2.22 3.15
N ARG A 10 9.90 1.22 3.85
CA ARG A 10 9.23 -0.07 4.04
C ARG A 10 7.87 0.24 4.66
N ILE A 11 6.82 0.08 3.87
CA ILE A 11 5.47 -0.07 4.40
C ILE A 11 5.63 -1.15 5.46
N PRO A 12 5.32 -0.88 6.76
CA PRO A 12 5.39 -1.91 7.76
C PRO A 12 4.58 -3.08 7.21
N PHE A 13 5.20 -4.24 7.01
CA PHE A 13 4.54 -5.41 6.42
C PHE A 13 3.31 -5.83 7.23
N ASP A 14 3.25 -5.35 8.48
CA ASP A 14 2.16 -5.51 9.43
C ASP A 14 0.93 -4.64 9.08
N ALA A 15 1.07 -3.67 8.17
CA ALA A 15 -0.06 -2.94 7.61
C ALA A 15 -0.77 -3.80 6.57
N VAL A 16 -1.85 -4.45 7.01
CA VAL A 16 -2.71 -5.25 6.16
C VAL A 16 -3.29 -4.38 5.05
N LEU A 17 -2.84 -4.62 3.81
CA LEU A 17 -3.49 -4.07 2.63
C LEU A 17 -4.88 -4.70 2.47
N PRO A 18 -5.90 -3.92 2.07
CA PRO A 18 -7.22 -4.49 1.82
C PRO A 18 -7.15 -5.52 0.69
N HIS A 19 -8.08 -6.48 0.71
CA HIS A 19 -8.21 -7.46 -0.36
C HIS A 19 -8.34 -6.74 -1.72
N GLY A 20 -7.64 -7.23 -2.74
CA GLY A 20 -7.63 -6.63 -4.07
C GLY A 20 -6.69 -5.42 -4.26
N ALA A 21 -6.00 -4.94 -3.22
CA ALA A 21 -5.13 -3.76 -3.30
C ALA A 21 -4.05 -3.86 -4.39
N ILE A 22 -3.46 -5.04 -4.61
CA ILE A 22 -2.43 -5.23 -5.65
C ILE A 22 -2.98 -4.89 -7.03
N ASN A 23 -4.17 -5.38 -7.35
CA ASN A 23 -4.81 -5.13 -8.65
C ASN A 23 -5.23 -3.66 -8.78
N GLU A 24 -5.72 -3.05 -7.70
CA GLU A 24 -6.09 -1.65 -7.69
C GLU A 24 -4.88 -0.74 -7.93
N ILE A 25 -3.75 -1.02 -7.28
CA ILE A 25 -2.50 -0.28 -7.48
C ILE A 25 -1.97 -0.50 -8.91
N ALA A 26 -2.03 -1.73 -9.42
CA ALA A 26 -1.64 -2.06 -10.79
C ALA A 26 -2.42 -1.18 -11.80
N ASN A 27 -3.74 -1.12 -11.66
CA ASN A 27 -4.59 -0.29 -12.53
C ASN A 27 -4.26 1.20 -12.43
N ARG A 28 -3.98 1.72 -11.23
CA ARG A 28 -3.65 3.15 -11.01
C ARG A 28 -2.26 3.56 -11.50
N THR A 29 -1.33 2.61 -11.53
CA THR A 29 0.08 2.87 -11.87
C THR A 29 0.43 2.45 -13.29
N GLY A 30 -0.43 1.69 -13.97
CA GLY A 30 -0.13 1.09 -15.26
C GLY A 30 0.91 -0.03 -15.19
N LEU A 31 1.22 -0.53 -13.99
CA LEU A 31 2.20 -1.59 -13.75
C LEU A 31 1.50 -2.93 -13.61
N THR A 32 2.26 -4.02 -13.83
CA THR A 32 1.71 -5.36 -13.65
C THR A 32 1.55 -5.72 -12.17
N PRO A 33 0.57 -6.56 -11.80
CA PRO A 33 0.40 -7.05 -10.43
C PRO A 33 1.68 -7.68 -9.86
N GLN A 34 2.45 -8.39 -10.69
CA GLN A 34 3.74 -8.96 -10.27
C GLN A 34 4.75 -7.87 -9.88
N THR A 35 4.79 -6.76 -10.63
CA THR A 35 5.67 -5.62 -10.31
C THR A 35 5.28 -4.99 -8.98
N ILE A 36 3.97 -4.81 -8.75
CA ILE A 36 3.45 -4.30 -7.47
C ILE A 36 3.87 -5.22 -6.33
N ALA A 37 3.69 -6.53 -6.47
CA ALA A 37 4.07 -7.51 -5.45
C ALA A 37 5.56 -7.45 -5.11
N LYS A 38 6.44 -7.34 -6.11
CA LYS A 38 7.89 -7.18 -5.89
C LYS A 38 8.24 -5.92 -5.10
N VAL A 39 7.57 -4.80 -5.42
CA VAL A 39 7.78 -3.54 -4.69
C VAL A 39 7.30 -3.65 -3.25
N LEU A 40 6.11 -4.23 -3.05
CA LEU A 40 5.56 -4.44 -1.71
C LEU A 40 6.38 -5.44 -0.88
N ARG A 41 7.04 -6.42 -1.53
CA ARG A 41 8.02 -7.32 -0.90
C ARG A 41 9.39 -6.69 -0.64
N GLY A 42 9.61 -5.45 -1.09
CA GLY A 42 10.88 -4.74 -0.93
C GLY A 42 11.99 -5.26 -1.84
N GLU A 43 11.68 -6.10 -2.83
CA GLU A 43 12.64 -6.55 -3.85
C GLU A 43 13.04 -5.40 -4.79
N TRP A 44 12.18 -4.39 -4.92
CA TRP A 44 12.43 -3.18 -5.70
C TRP A 44 11.74 -1.97 -5.05
N SER A 45 12.25 -0.76 -5.30
CA SER A 45 11.63 0.48 -4.84
C SER A 45 10.94 1.19 -6.00
N ASN A 46 9.63 1.38 -5.88
CA ASN A 46 8.86 2.25 -6.76
C ASN A 46 8.04 3.24 -5.91
N PRO A 47 8.42 4.53 -5.88
CA PRO A 47 7.74 5.54 -5.06
C PRO A 47 6.25 5.71 -5.38
N GLN A 48 5.84 5.51 -6.63
CA GLN A 48 4.43 5.63 -7.03
C GLN A 48 3.59 4.50 -6.43
N VAL A 49 4.09 3.26 -6.49
CA VAL A 49 3.45 2.08 -5.89
C VAL A 49 3.32 2.24 -4.37
N ILE A 50 4.41 2.67 -3.71
CA ILE A 50 4.41 2.89 -2.25
C ILE A 50 3.38 3.96 -1.87
N ARG A 51 3.30 5.07 -2.61
CA ARG A 51 2.29 6.11 -2.37
C ARG A 51 0.87 5.60 -2.52
N GLU A 52 0.57 4.81 -3.55
CA GLU A 52 -0.78 4.26 -3.75
C GLU A 52 -1.15 3.24 -2.67
N ALA A 53 -0.22 2.36 -2.29
CA ALA A 53 -0.43 1.43 -1.17
C ALA A 53 -0.77 2.16 0.14
N LEU A 54 -0.02 3.23 0.47
CA LEU A 54 -0.29 4.05 1.66
C LEU A 54 -1.64 4.80 1.59
N LYS A 55 -2.15 5.13 0.40
CA LYS A 55 -3.48 5.71 0.24
C LYS A 55 -4.56 4.67 0.53
N LEU A 56 -4.42 3.46 0.01
CA LEU A 56 -5.40 2.37 0.22
C LEU A 56 -5.48 1.97 1.70
N ILE A 57 -4.34 1.86 2.39
CA ILE A 57 -4.31 1.58 3.83
C ILE A 57 -5.09 2.64 4.61
N ARG A 58 -4.85 3.94 4.30
CA ARG A 58 -5.56 5.05 4.94
C ARG A 58 -7.06 5.03 4.66
N GLN A 59 -7.47 4.72 3.43
CA GLN A 59 -8.88 4.62 3.07
C GLN A 59 -9.56 3.44 3.79
N HIS A 60 -8.88 2.29 3.88
CA HIS A 60 -9.40 1.12 4.56
C HIS A 60 -9.61 1.37 6.06
N ARG A 61 -8.62 1.99 6.74
CA ARG A 61 -8.76 2.38 8.15
C ARG A 61 -9.97 3.29 8.40
N ARG A 62 -10.15 4.34 7.59
CA ARG A 62 -11.33 5.21 7.72
C ARG A 62 -12.65 4.47 7.53
N ARG A 63 -12.71 3.50 6.62
CA ARG A 63 -13.93 2.68 6.44
C ARG A 63 -14.23 1.83 7.67
N ILE A 64 -13.20 1.23 8.27
CA ILE A 64 -13.34 0.47 9.52
C ILE A 64 -13.81 1.40 10.65
N GLU A 65 -13.16 2.55 10.83
CA GLU A 65 -13.55 3.54 11.85
C GLU A 65 -14.99 3.99 11.68
N ASN A 66 -15.41 4.35 10.46
CA ASN A 66 -16.78 4.75 10.17
C ASN A 66 -17.78 3.62 10.43
N PHE A 67 -17.43 2.38 10.08
CA PHE A 67 -18.27 1.21 10.35
C PHE A 67 -18.44 1.03 11.86
N LEU A 68 -17.35 1.05 12.63
CA LEU A 68 -17.41 0.90 14.10
C LEU A 68 -18.26 2.00 14.77
N ASN A 69 -18.16 3.24 14.29
CA ASN A 69 -18.96 4.36 14.80
C ASN A 69 -20.46 4.23 14.50
N GLN A 70 -20.88 3.43 13.51
CA GLN A 70 -22.31 3.18 13.22
C GLN A 70 -22.97 2.20 14.21
N PHE A 71 -22.17 1.48 15.01
CA PHE A 71 -22.67 0.54 16.03
C PHE A 71 -22.48 1.06 17.47
N GLN A 72 -22.14 2.34 17.63
CA GLN A 72 -22.09 3.06 18.92
C GLN A 72 -23.32 3.95 19.07
#